data_AF-A0A0K0E366-F1
#
_entry.id   AF-A0A0K0E366-F1
#
_cell.length_a   1.000
_cell.length_b   1.000
_cell.length_c   1.000
_cell.angle_alpha   90.00
_cell.angle_beta   90.00
_cell.angle_gamma   90.00
#
_symmetry.space_group_name_H-M   'P 1'
#
loop_
_entity.id
_entity.type
_entity.pdbx_description
1 polymer ?
#
loop_
_entity_poly.entity_id
_entity_poly.type
_entity_poly.pdbx_seq_one_letter_code
_entity_poly.pdbx_strand_id
1 'polypeptide(L)'
;MDCKTTVPPVNTEEDKATDSVPQGKAKSGKWWKPEVKRFSSVIIKSKGAKKSWDKKLEERKKLQIAKRLQQEIRDQVAEKKRLERERLEEKKKRHEENTKKNEIVQVIKNTEKLRRMKKKDLRKLAKRDTN
;
A
#
# COMPACT_ATOMS: atom_id res chain seq x y z
N MET A 1 -26.67 -20.38 -53.08
CA MET A 1 -26.65 -19.09 -52.37
C MET A 1 -25.25 -18.54 -52.52
N ASP A 2 -25.02 -17.78 -53.58
CA ASP A 2 -23.69 -17.37 -54.04
C ASP A 2 -23.04 -16.41 -53.04
N CYS A 3 -21.89 -16.80 -52.50
CA CYS A 3 -21.06 -15.94 -51.67
C CYS A 3 -20.53 -14.79 -52.52
N LYS A 4 -21.19 -13.64 -52.42
CA LYS A 4 -20.73 -12.37 -52.99
C LYS A 4 -19.42 -11.99 -52.33
N THR A 5 -18.31 -12.21 -53.04
CA THR A 5 -17.01 -11.61 -52.74
C THR A 5 -17.14 -10.10 -52.91
N THR A 6 -17.47 -9.40 -51.83
CA THR A 6 -17.37 -7.94 -51.79
C THR A 6 -15.89 -7.59 -51.73
N VAL A 7 -15.32 -7.25 -52.88
CA VAL A 7 -13.98 -6.67 -52.98
C VAL A 7 -14.03 -5.32 -52.25
N PRO A 8 -13.24 -5.10 -51.19
CA PRO A 8 -13.22 -3.81 -50.51
C PRO A 8 -12.68 -2.74 -51.47
N PRO A 9 -13.29 -1.55 -51.51
CA PRO A 9 -12.88 -0.47 -52.39
C PRO A 9 -11.43 -0.05 -52.10
N VAL A 10 -10.65 0.04 -53.18
CA VAL A 10 -9.31 0.63 -53.21
C VAL A 10 -9.39 2.03 -52.60
N ASN A 11 -8.67 2.25 -51.50
CA ASN A 11 -8.59 3.55 -50.85
C ASN A 11 -7.88 4.52 -51.79
N THR A 12 -8.64 5.40 -52.42
CA THR A 12 -8.11 6.59 -53.09
C THR A 12 -7.60 7.52 -52.01
N GLU A 13 -6.29 7.55 -51.81
CA GLU A 13 -5.62 8.48 -50.91
C GLU A 13 -5.75 9.89 -51.49
N GLU A 14 -6.81 10.60 -51.14
CA GLU A 14 -6.98 12.00 -51.51
C GLU A 14 -5.95 12.86 -50.76
N ASP A 15 -5.03 13.38 -51.56
CA ASP A 15 -3.93 14.29 -51.27
C ASP A 15 -4.32 15.43 -50.32
N LYS A 16 -4.12 15.23 -49.02
CA LYS A 16 -4.03 16.34 -48.07
C LYS A 16 -2.67 17.03 -48.25
N ALA A 17 -2.64 18.01 -49.14
CA ALA A 17 -1.58 19.00 -49.29
C ALA A 17 -1.45 19.84 -48.00
N THR A 18 -0.88 19.26 -46.95
CA THR A 18 -0.31 20.02 -45.84
C THR A 18 1.19 19.92 -45.99
N ASP A 19 1.88 21.07 -46.07
CA ASP A 19 3.34 21.24 -46.10
C ASP A 19 4.06 20.10 -45.35
N SER A 20 4.34 19.02 -46.07
CA SER A 20 4.96 17.85 -45.48
C SER A 20 6.45 18.09 -45.59
N VAL A 21 7.05 18.52 -44.49
CA VAL A 21 8.50 18.55 -44.36
C VAL A 21 8.99 17.16 -44.80
N PRO A 22 9.87 17.08 -45.83
CA PRO A 22 10.29 15.79 -46.37
C PRO A 22 10.90 14.95 -45.26
N GLN A 23 10.33 13.78 -45.01
CA GLN A 23 10.81 12.89 -43.96
C GLN A 23 12.20 12.34 -44.30
N GLY A 24 13.11 12.44 -43.33
CA GLY A 24 14.45 11.83 -43.43
C GLY A 24 14.42 10.31 -43.32
N LYS A 25 15.56 9.68 -43.63
CA LYS A 25 15.74 8.22 -43.52
C LYS A 25 15.43 7.75 -42.09
N ALA A 26 14.62 6.69 -41.96
CA ALA A 26 14.32 6.09 -40.68
C ALA A 26 15.61 5.62 -39.98
N LYS A 27 15.69 5.79 -38.64
CA LYS A 27 16.90 5.49 -37.86
C LYS A 27 17.42 4.05 -38.02
N SER A 28 16.56 3.08 -38.37
CA SER A 28 17.00 1.69 -38.61
C SER A 28 17.38 1.37 -40.07
N GLY A 29 17.31 2.34 -40.99
CA GLY A 29 17.61 2.16 -42.42
C GLY A 29 16.59 1.32 -43.21
N LYS A 30 15.59 0.74 -42.53
CA LYS A 30 14.54 -0.09 -43.12
C LYS A 30 13.40 0.77 -43.68
N TRP A 31 13.36 0.96 -45.00
CA TRP A 31 12.35 1.79 -45.69
C TRP A 31 10.92 1.24 -45.60
N TRP A 32 10.75 -0.08 -45.44
CA TRP A 32 9.43 -0.72 -45.27
C TRP A 32 8.80 -0.57 -43.86
N LYS A 33 9.51 0.01 -42.88
CA LYS A 33 9.00 0.08 -41.50
C LYS A 33 8.15 1.35 -41.36
N PRO A 34 6.90 1.26 -40.85
CA PRO A 34 6.07 2.43 -40.62
C PRO A 34 6.64 3.28 -39.50
N GLU A 35 6.35 4.58 -39.54
CA GLU A 35 6.75 5.51 -38.50
C GLU A 35 6.14 5.10 -37.15
N VAL A 36 6.97 5.05 -36.10
CA VAL A 36 6.50 4.81 -34.73
C VAL A 36 5.81 6.07 -34.24
N LYS A 37 4.51 6.16 -34.49
CA LYS A 37 3.66 7.23 -33.97
C LYS A 37 3.69 7.20 -32.45
N ARG A 38 3.79 8.38 -31.83
CA ARG A 38 3.69 8.50 -30.37
C ARG A 38 2.35 7.93 -29.93
N PHE A 39 2.32 7.20 -28.81
CA PHE A 39 1.11 6.58 -28.27
C PHE A 39 -0.08 7.57 -28.16
N SER A 40 0.23 8.84 -27.88
CA SER A 40 -0.75 9.93 -27.81
C SER A 40 -1.44 10.30 -29.13
N SER A 41 -0.81 10.07 -30.29
CA SER A 41 -1.44 10.30 -31.60
C SER A 41 -2.21 9.09 -32.11
N VAL A 42 -1.88 7.89 -31.62
CA VAL A 42 -2.62 6.66 -31.93
C VAL A 42 -3.94 6.61 -31.18
N ILE A 43 -3.97 7.01 -29.90
CA ILE A 43 -5.21 7.09 -29.14
C ILE A 43 -5.99 8.33 -29.55
N ILE A 44 -7.05 8.12 -30.33
CA ILE A 44 -8.08 9.13 -30.56
C ILE A 44 -8.71 9.43 -29.20
N LYS A 45 -8.48 10.64 -28.67
CA LYS A 45 -9.17 11.15 -27.48
C LYS A 45 -10.63 11.44 -27.83
N SER A 46 -11.40 10.41 -28.13
CA SER A 46 -12.85 10.56 -28.23
C SER A 46 -13.36 10.89 -26.83
N LYS A 47 -14.12 11.99 -26.72
CA LYS A 47 -14.94 12.21 -25.53
C LYS A 47 -15.99 11.11 -25.58
N GLY A 48 -15.73 9.97 -24.94
CA GLY A 48 -16.65 8.83 -24.91
C GLY A 48 -18.07 9.28 -24.55
N ALA A 49 -19.08 8.50 -24.94
CA ALA A 49 -20.49 8.87 -24.76
C ALA A 49 -20.74 9.40 -23.33
N LYS A 50 -21.14 10.67 -23.24
CA LYS A 50 -21.38 11.32 -21.94
C LYS A 50 -22.51 10.57 -21.24
N LYS A 51 -22.26 10.09 -20.03
CA LYS A 51 -23.31 9.51 -19.19
C LYS A 51 -24.40 10.56 -18.94
N SER A 52 -25.66 10.12 -18.96
CA SER A 52 -26.80 10.96 -18.56
C SER A 52 -26.63 11.45 -17.11
N TRP A 53 -27.30 12.54 -16.77
CA TRP A 53 -27.20 13.13 -15.43
C TRP A 53 -27.65 12.17 -14.33
N ASP A 54 -28.76 11.45 -14.54
CA ASP A 54 -29.28 10.51 -13.55
C ASP A 54 -28.30 9.39 -13.26
N LYS A 55 -27.66 8.83 -14.30
CA LYS A 55 -26.59 7.82 -14.14
C LYS A 55 -25.40 8.37 -13.33
N LYS A 56 -25.01 9.63 -13.54
CA LYS A 56 -23.95 10.26 -12.73
C LYS A 56 -24.37 10.43 -11.29
N LEU A 57 -25.63 10.79 -11.03
CA LEU A 57 -26.15 10.95 -9.68
C LEU A 57 -26.19 9.60 -8.93
N GLU A 58 -26.63 8.53 -9.59
CA GLU A 58 -26.58 7.17 -9.06
C GLU A 58 -25.14 6.72 -8.75
N GLU A 59 -24.20 6.97 -9.65
CA GLU A 59 -22.78 6.66 -9.44
C GLU A 59 -22.20 7.43 -8.24
N ARG A 60 -22.54 8.72 -8.10
CA ARG A 60 -22.13 9.52 -6.93
C ARG A 60 -22.70 8.97 -5.64
N LYS A 61 -23.99 8.59 -5.62
CA LYS A 61 -24.64 7.96 -4.46
C LYS A 61 -23.94 6.64 -4.09
N LYS A 62 -23.67 5.77 -5.07
CA LYS A 62 -22.94 4.49 -4.87
C LYS A 62 -21.54 4.73 -4.31
N LEU A 63 -20.79 5.67 -4.87
CA LEU A 63 -19.46 6.05 -4.38
C LEU A 63 -19.50 6.60 -2.95
N GLN A 64 -20.52 7.40 -2.61
CA GLN A 64 -20.69 7.93 -1.27
C GLN A 64 -20.96 6.82 -0.26
N ILE A 65 -21.83 5.86 -0.59
CA ILE A 65 -22.11 4.68 0.24
C ILE A 65 -20.83 3.86 0.45
N ALA A 66 -20.09 3.57 -0.62
CA ALA A 66 -18.83 2.82 -0.54
C ALA A 66 -17.78 3.53 0.33
N LYS A 67 -17.66 4.86 0.21
CA LYS A 67 -16.76 5.66 1.06
C LYS A 67 -17.15 5.63 2.54
N ARG A 68 -18.45 5.72 2.84
CA ARG A 68 -18.95 5.63 4.23
C ARG A 68 -18.62 4.26 4.83
N LEU A 69 -18.89 3.19 4.10
CA LEU A 69 -18.56 1.83 4.53
C LEU A 69 -17.04 1.65 4.75
N GLN A 70 -16.22 2.16 3.81
CA GLN A 70 -14.78 2.12 3.96
C GLN A 70 -14.29 2.89 5.19
N GLN A 71 -14.89 4.03 5.48
CA GLN A 71 -14.56 4.84 6.66
C GLN A 71 -14.93 4.11 7.95
N GLU A 72 -16.14 3.55 8.02
CA GLU A 72 -16.60 2.76 9.17
C GLU A 72 -15.66 1.57 9.47
N ILE A 73 -15.22 0.84 8.43
CA ILE A 73 -14.25 -0.25 8.60
C ILE A 73 -12.91 0.26 9.16
N ARG A 74 -12.42 1.41 8.67
CA ARG A 74 -11.16 2.00 9.17
C ARG A 74 -11.29 2.44 10.61
N ASP A 75 -12.40 3.06 10.98
CA ASP A 75 -12.67 3.55 12.33
C ASP A 75 -12.76 2.36 13.30
N GLN A 76 -13.48 1.29 12.93
CA GLN A 76 -13.54 0.05 13.72
C GLN A 76 -12.14 -0.58 13.94
N VAL A 77 -11.29 -0.60 12.91
CA VAL A 77 -9.92 -1.12 13.03
C VAL A 77 -9.06 -0.21 13.92
N ALA A 78 -9.21 1.11 13.80
CA ALA A 78 -8.50 2.07 14.62
C ALA A 78 -8.88 1.92 16.10
N GLU A 79 -10.17 1.85 16.40
CA GLU A 79 -10.67 1.67 17.78
C GLU A 79 -10.19 0.35 18.39
N LYS A 80 -10.23 -0.77 17.64
CA LYS A 80 -9.66 -2.05 18.11
C LYS A 80 -8.18 -1.94 18.48
N LYS A 81 -7.37 -1.26 17.67
CA LYS A 81 -5.94 -1.05 17.94
C LYS A 81 -5.68 -0.15 19.14
N ARG A 82 -6.52 0.87 19.36
CA ARG A 82 -6.41 1.75 20.53
C ARG A 82 -6.71 0.98 21.82
N LEU A 83 -7.80 0.21 21.84
CA LEU A 83 -8.15 -0.65 22.96
C LEU A 83 -7.08 -1.70 23.26
N GLU A 84 -6.49 -2.31 22.23
CA GLU A 84 -5.38 -3.26 22.42
C GLU A 84 -4.15 -2.59 23.03
N ARG A 85 -3.79 -1.39 22.58
CA ARG A 85 -2.68 -0.62 23.14
C ARG A 85 -2.90 -0.27 24.61
N GLU A 86 -4.09 0.24 24.95
CA GLU A 86 -4.46 0.57 26.33
C GLU A 86 -4.38 -0.67 27.24
N ARG A 87 -4.89 -1.82 26.77
CA ARG A 87 -4.78 -3.10 27.49
C ARG A 87 -3.34 -3.53 27.71
N LEU A 88 -2.48 -3.38 26.71
CA LEU A 88 -1.06 -3.71 26.82
C LEU A 88 -0.33 -2.79 27.81
N GLU A 89 -0.62 -1.50 27.77
CA GLU A 89 -0.07 -0.52 28.72
C GLU A 89 -0.50 -0.83 30.16
N GLU A 90 -1.78 -1.13 30.38
CA GLU A 90 -2.29 -1.53 31.69
C GLU A 90 -1.65 -2.85 32.17
N LYS A 91 -1.54 -3.84 31.27
CA LYS A 91 -0.89 -5.13 31.58
C LYS A 91 0.58 -4.92 31.95
N LYS A 92 1.29 -4.02 31.25
CA LYS A 92 2.68 -3.68 31.54
C LYS A 92 2.83 -3.03 32.91
N LYS A 93 1.98 -2.03 33.23
CA LYS A 93 1.96 -1.38 34.55
C LYS A 93 1.71 -2.39 35.67
N ARG A 94 0.68 -3.23 35.53
CA ARG A 94 0.39 -4.31 36.48
C ARG A 94 1.52 -5.32 36.61
N HIS A 95 2.18 -5.67 35.51
CA HIS A 95 3.35 -6.55 35.55
C HIS A 95 4.50 -5.91 36.33
N GLU A 96 4.81 -4.63 36.10
CA GLU A 96 5.85 -3.91 36.84
C GLU A 96 5.52 -3.84 38.34
N GLU A 97 4.29 -3.51 38.69
CA GLU A 97 3.81 -3.49 40.09
C GLU A 97 3.89 -4.89 40.72
N ASN A 98 3.43 -5.92 40.03
CA ASN A 98 3.48 -7.30 40.51
C ASN A 98 4.92 -7.80 40.63
N THR A 99 5.82 -7.43 39.72
CA THR A 99 7.25 -7.81 39.83
C THR A 99 7.91 -7.16 41.03
N LYS A 100 7.59 -5.90 41.33
CA LYS A 100 8.09 -5.21 42.53
C LYS A 100 7.49 -5.82 43.81
N LYS A 101 6.20 -6.11 43.81
CA LYS A 101 5.50 -6.69 44.97
C LYS A 101 5.90 -8.13 45.25
N ASN A 102 6.08 -8.94 44.21
CA ASN A 102 6.48 -10.34 44.31
C ASN A 102 8.00 -10.52 44.34
N GLU A 103 8.78 -9.44 44.47
CA GLU A 103 10.21 -9.55 44.64
C GLU A 103 10.52 -10.20 46.00
N ILE A 104 10.85 -11.50 45.96
CA ILE A 104 11.24 -12.24 47.15
C ILE A 104 12.75 -12.06 47.35
N VAL A 105 13.11 -11.31 48.40
CA VAL A 105 14.51 -11.09 48.77
C VAL A 105 14.98 -12.22 49.67
N GLN A 106 16.11 -12.84 49.32
CA GLN A 106 16.79 -13.80 50.20
C GLN A 106 17.82 -13.05 51.05
N VAL A 107 17.63 -13.06 52.38
CA VAL A 107 18.54 -12.41 53.31
C VAL A 107 19.79 -13.26 53.53
N ILE A 108 20.93 -12.81 53.01
CA ILE A 108 22.23 -13.44 53.25
C ILE A 108 22.81 -12.89 54.54
N LYS A 109 22.52 -13.55 55.67
CA LYS A 109 23.06 -13.16 56.99
C LYS A 109 24.57 -13.31 57.11
N ASN A 110 25.15 -14.35 56.49
CA ASN A 110 26.59 -14.63 56.57
C ASN A 110 27.33 -14.07 55.35
N THR A 111 28.15 -13.04 55.57
CA THR A 111 28.93 -12.37 54.52
C THR A 111 30.07 -13.23 53.97
N GLU A 112 30.56 -14.23 54.71
CA GLU A 112 31.55 -15.18 54.19
C GLU A 112 31.01 -15.96 52.99
N LYS A 113 29.69 -16.18 52.91
CA LYS A 113 29.06 -16.84 51.77
C LYS A 113 29.33 -16.07 50.47
N LEU A 114 29.23 -14.74 50.49
CA LEU A 114 29.53 -13.91 49.33
C LEU A 114 30.99 -14.01 48.92
N ARG A 115 31.91 -14.08 49.88
CA ARG A 115 33.35 -14.21 49.60
C ARG A 115 33.72 -15.57 49.00
N ARG A 116 33.00 -16.63 49.40
CA ARG A 116 33.23 -18.00 48.90
C ARG A 116 32.58 -18.26 47.54
N MET A 117 31.60 -17.45 47.12
CA MET A 117 30.94 -17.62 45.83
C MET A 117 31.86 -17.33 44.64
N LYS A 118 31.64 -18.04 43.53
CA LYS A 118 32.37 -17.81 42.29
C LYS A 118 31.98 -16.46 41.69
N LYS A 119 32.94 -15.79 41.04
CA LYS A 119 32.74 -14.49 40.37
C LYS A 119 31.57 -14.49 39.37
N LYS A 120 31.24 -15.63 38.75
CA LYS A 120 30.11 -15.76 37.82
C LYS A 120 28.74 -15.66 38.53
N ASP A 121 28.63 -16.20 39.74
CA ASP A 121 27.37 -16.20 40.49
C ASP A 121 27.14 -14.85 41.18
N LEU A 122 28.22 -14.20 41.65
CA LEU A 122 28.15 -12.83 42.17
C LEU A 122 27.60 -11.82 41.16
N ARG A 123 27.82 -12.02 39.85
CA ARG A 123 27.26 -11.15 38.79
C ARG A 123 25.73 -11.22 38.68
N LYS A 124 25.11 -12.28 39.19
CA LYS A 124 23.65 -12.47 39.15
C LYS A 124 22.96 -11.88 40.38
N LEU A 125 23.70 -11.62 41.45
CA LEU A 125 23.14 -11.07 42.68
C LEU A 125 22.86 -9.57 42.48
N ALA A 126 21.64 -9.15 42.80
CA ALA A 126 21.28 -7.75 42.93
C ALA A 126 21.09 -7.45 44.42
N LYS A 127 21.67 -6.34 44.91
CA LYS A 127 21.41 -5.86 46.27
C LYS A 127 20.00 -5.25 46.29
N ARG A 128 19.18 -5.65 47.25
CA ARG A 128 17.85 -5.11 47.52
C ARG A 128 17.74 -4.87 49.02
N ASP A 129 17.01 -3.82 49.40
CA ASP A 129 16.79 -3.50 50.80
C ASP A 129 15.66 -4.36 51.35
N THR A 130 15.86 -4.88 52.56
CA THR A 130 14.77 -5.44 53.36
C THR A 130 14.20 -4.29 54.17
N ASN A 131 12.95 -3.90 53.89
CA ASN A 131 12.22 -2.99 54.78
C ASN A 131 12.21 -3.51 56.22
#